data_AF-A0A0R2RYU2-F1
#
_entry.id   AF-A0A0R2RYU2-F1
#
_cell.length_a   1.000
_cell.length_b   1.000
_cell.length_c   1.000
_cell.angle_alpha   90.00
_cell.angle_beta   90.00
_cell.angle_gamma   90.00
#
_symmetry.space_group_name_H-M   'P 1'
#
loop_
_entity.id
_entity.type
_entity.pdbx_description
1 polymer ?
#
loop_
_entity_poly.entity_id
_entity_poly.type
_entity_poly.pdbx_seq_one_letter_code
_entity_poly.pdbx_strand_id
1 'polypeptide(L)'
;MKKIIETIKNIWRIEDLRNRILITFGILAIYRLGSFVVIPGIDPSQLAALQAQTSDGLLGLLNMFTGGAFSQASIFALGIMPYISASIVIQLLGMAIPYFQKLQKEGESGRRKINNITRYLTILITAGQAPGYIANLKATLPESAFLLPAGAFWFSSIILLVTGTMFVMWLGEKITDRGIGNGISLIIMAGIIAGLPQSLMQEFVSALGSTGGGLVIFMVEILALLIVIMITILLIQGTRRIPVQYAKRVVGNKQYGGVRQFIPLKVNAAGVMPIIFAQAIMFVPITLVGFSDSESLQGIAAVLTDFGGFWYNFLFFVLIVVFT
;
A
#
# COMPACT_ATOMS: atom_id res chain seq x y z
N MET A 1 -17.34 13.62 21.61
CA MET A 1 -16.49 12.89 22.57
C MET A 1 -17.18 11.67 23.20
N LYS A 2 -18.38 11.78 23.80
CA LYS A 2 -19.11 10.63 24.39
C LYS A 2 -19.31 9.43 23.44
N LYS A 3 -19.68 9.69 22.18
CA LYS A 3 -19.84 8.63 21.16
C LYS A 3 -18.56 7.83 20.85
N ILE A 4 -17.38 8.46 20.88
CA ILE A 4 -16.10 7.78 20.61
C ILE A 4 -15.75 6.87 21.78
N ILE A 5 -15.89 7.37 23.01
CA ILE A 5 -15.65 6.60 24.24
C ILE A 5 -16.64 5.44 24.35
N GLU A 6 -17.92 5.65 24.02
CA GLU A 6 -18.92 4.58 23.93
C GLU A 6 -18.58 3.56 22.85
N THR A 7 -18.08 3.99 21.69
CA THR A 7 -17.65 3.09 20.61
C THR A 7 -16.46 2.23 21.05
N ILE A 8 -15.44 2.83 21.70
CA ILE A 8 -14.29 2.10 22.25
C ILE A 8 -14.72 1.11 23.34
N LYS A 9 -15.65 1.51 24.23
CA LYS A 9 -16.21 0.64 25.26
C LYS A 9 -17.02 -0.51 24.66
N ASN A 10 -17.78 -0.25 23.59
CA ASN A 10 -18.57 -1.28 22.89
C ASN A 10 -17.69 -2.25 22.11
N ILE A 11 -16.58 -1.78 21.52
CA ILE A 11 -15.58 -2.63 20.88
C ILE A 11 -15.02 -3.67 21.86
N TRP A 12 -14.73 -3.26 23.09
CA TRP A 12 -14.23 -4.16 24.13
C TRP A 12 -15.29 -5.05 24.76
N ARG A 13 -16.57 -4.67 24.63
CA ARG A 13 -17.71 -5.43 25.17
C ARG A 13 -18.18 -6.53 24.24
N ILE A 14 -17.97 -6.40 22.93
CA ILE A 14 -18.35 -7.42 21.93
C ILE A 14 -17.15 -8.34 21.72
N GLU A 15 -17.24 -9.56 22.22
CA GLU A 15 -16.16 -10.56 22.18
C GLU A 15 -15.66 -10.86 20.76
N ASP A 16 -16.57 -10.98 19.79
CA ASP A 16 -16.21 -11.19 18.38
C ASP A 16 -15.37 -10.04 17.80
N LEU A 17 -15.73 -8.79 18.13
CA LEU A 17 -15.03 -7.60 17.66
C LEU A 17 -13.65 -7.49 18.31
N ARG A 18 -13.56 -7.75 19.61
CA ARG A 18 -12.30 -7.83 20.34
C ARG A 18 -11.37 -8.88 19.72
N ASN A 19 -11.87 -10.08 19.46
CA ASN A 19 -11.07 -11.17 18.89
C ASN A 19 -10.56 -10.82 17.49
N ARG A 20 -11.41 -10.25 16.62
CA ARG A 20 -11.00 -9.79 15.28
C ARG A 20 -9.90 -8.71 15.34
N ILE A 21 -10.03 -7.77 16.28
CA ILE A 21 -9.03 -6.71 16.48
C ILE A 21 -7.71 -7.28 17.00
N LEU A 22 -7.75 -8.16 18.00
CA LEU A 22 -6.55 -8.82 18.54
C LEU A 22 -5.83 -9.65 17.47
N ILE A 23 -6.57 -10.39 16.65
CA ILE A 23 -5.99 -11.13 15.51
C ILE A 23 -5.33 -10.16 14.52
N THR A 24 -5.99 -9.04 14.20
CA THR A 24 -5.46 -8.04 13.27
C THR A 24 -4.16 -7.44 13.80
N PHE A 25 -4.13 -6.97 15.05
CA PHE A 25 -2.92 -6.43 15.67
C PHE A 25 -1.82 -7.48 15.82
N GLY A 26 -2.16 -8.72 16.17
CA GLY A 26 -1.20 -9.83 16.24
C GLY A 26 -0.54 -10.12 14.90
N ILE A 27 -1.32 -10.16 13.82
CA ILE A 27 -0.78 -10.36 12.46
C ILE A 27 0.08 -9.17 12.03
N LEU A 28 -0.35 -7.93 12.30
CA LEU A 28 0.45 -6.73 12.00
C LEU A 28 1.76 -6.71 12.79
N ALA A 29 1.77 -7.19 14.04
CA ALA A 29 2.98 -7.34 14.82
C ALA A 29 3.93 -8.38 14.20
N ILE A 30 3.42 -9.51 13.71
CA ILE A 30 4.22 -10.53 13.00
C ILE A 30 4.82 -9.94 11.72
N TYR A 31 4.01 -9.21 10.94
CA TYR A 31 4.49 -8.50 9.74
C TYR A 31 5.62 -7.54 10.09
N ARG A 32 5.47 -6.78 11.19
CA ARG A 32 6.49 -5.84 11.65
C ARG A 32 7.77 -6.54 12.09
N LEU A 33 7.67 -7.63 12.87
CA LEU A 33 8.85 -8.41 13.26
C LEU A 33 9.60 -8.94 12.05
N GLY A 34 8.90 -9.48 11.05
CA GLY A 34 9.55 -9.96 9.84
C GLY A 34 10.19 -8.84 9.00
N SER A 35 9.68 -7.60 9.05
CA SER A 35 10.32 -6.44 8.39
C SER A 35 11.72 -6.12 8.93
N PHE A 36 12.08 -6.58 10.13
CA PHE A 36 13.42 -6.45 10.71
C PHE A 36 14.31 -7.68 10.50
N VAL A 37 13.76 -8.79 9.98
CA VAL A 37 14.55 -9.99 9.70
C VAL A 37 15.22 -9.82 8.34
N VAL A 38 16.54 -9.60 8.36
CA VAL A 38 17.38 -9.43 7.18
C VAL A 38 17.57 -10.75 6.43
N ILE A 39 17.70 -10.68 5.11
CA ILE A 39 18.00 -11.84 4.27
C ILE A 39 19.35 -12.45 4.71
N PRO A 40 19.42 -13.77 4.94
CA PRO A 40 20.65 -14.46 5.27
C PRO A 40 21.74 -14.19 4.23
N GLY A 41 22.89 -13.73 4.69
CA GLY A 41 24.02 -13.38 3.83
C GLY A 41 24.26 -11.89 3.66
N ILE A 42 23.44 -11.02 4.27
CA ILE A 42 23.66 -9.57 4.31
C ILE A 42 24.00 -9.14 5.74
N ASP A 43 25.04 -8.32 5.89
CA ASP A 43 25.38 -7.67 7.14
C ASP A 43 24.46 -6.45 7.40
N PRO A 44 23.63 -6.46 8.47
CA PRO A 44 22.72 -5.37 8.79
C PRO A 44 23.43 -4.05 9.13
N SER A 45 24.71 -4.08 9.50
CA SER A 45 25.48 -2.89 9.84
C SER A 45 25.90 -2.06 8.62
N GLN A 46 25.91 -2.67 7.43
CA GLN A 46 26.38 -2.05 6.18
C GLN A 46 25.24 -1.56 5.28
N LEU A 47 24.02 -1.44 5.81
CA LEU A 47 22.82 -1.04 5.05
C LEU A 47 22.62 0.48 4.94
N ALA A 48 23.53 1.29 5.48
CA ALA A 48 23.39 2.75 5.46
C ALA A 48 23.32 3.33 4.03
N ALA A 49 24.08 2.77 3.09
CA ALA A 49 24.04 3.18 1.67
C ALA A 49 22.67 2.91 1.03
N LEU A 50 22.06 1.76 1.36
CA LEU A 50 20.73 1.41 0.89
C LEU A 50 19.66 2.30 1.53
N GLN A 51 19.79 2.62 2.82
CA GLN A 51 18.90 3.55 3.53
C GLN A 51 18.96 4.96 2.93
N ALA A 52 20.16 5.44 2.56
CA ALA A 52 20.34 6.74 1.92
C ALA A 52 19.77 6.77 0.48
N GLN A 53 19.86 5.68 -0.27
CA GLN A 53 19.23 5.58 -1.59
C GLN A 53 17.70 5.55 -1.50
N THR A 54 17.17 5.02 -0.40
CA THR A 54 15.73 4.79 -0.18
C THR A 54 15.10 5.86 0.71
N SER A 55 15.82 6.94 1.02
CA SER A 55 15.27 8.06 1.79
C SER A 55 14.50 9.04 0.93
N ASP A 56 14.76 9.09 -0.39
CA ASP A 56 14.13 10.06 -1.29
C ASP A 56 13.57 9.39 -2.56
N GLY A 57 12.66 10.11 -3.21
CA GLY A 57 12.03 9.75 -4.46
C GLY A 57 11.19 8.47 -4.38
N LEU A 58 11.13 7.79 -5.51
CA LEU A 58 10.20 6.69 -5.73
C LEU A 58 10.54 5.43 -4.90
N LEU A 59 11.83 5.18 -4.65
CA LEU A 59 12.29 4.10 -3.78
C LEU A 59 11.92 4.35 -2.31
N GLY A 60 11.86 5.61 -1.89
CA GLY A 60 11.32 5.99 -0.58
C GLY A 60 9.83 5.65 -0.42
N LEU A 61 9.03 5.85 -1.46
CA LEU A 61 7.62 5.43 -1.45
C LEU A 61 7.47 3.90 -1.36
N LEU A 62 8.31 3.14 -2.08
CA LEU A 62 8.36 1.68 -1.92
C LEU A 62 8.74 1.29 -0.50
N ASN A 63 9.73 1.95 0.09
CA ASN A 63 10.15 1.68 1.45
C ASN A 63 9.03 1.98 2.45
N MET A 64 8.30 3.07 2.26
CA MET A 64 7.16 3.44 3.11
C MET A 64 6.02 2.41 3.04
N PHE A 65 5.69 1.89 1.85
CA PHE A 65 4.66 0.86 1.68
C PHE A 65 5.04 -0.50 2.23
N THR A 66 6.34 -0.79 2.27
CA THR A 66 6.89 -2.02 2.86
C THR A 66 7.24 -1.87 4.35
N GLY A 67 6.94 -0.70 4.93
CA GLY A 67 7.21 -0.40 6.35
C GLY A 67 8.70 -0.35 6.70
N GLY A 68 9.59 -0.06 5.76
CA GLY A 68 11.03 -0.05 5.97
C GLY A 68 11.75 -1.34 5.56
N ALA A 69 11.01 -2.40 5.19
CA ALA A 69 11.59 -3.71 4.87
C ALA A 69 12.52 -3.65 3.65
N PHE A 70 12.24 -2.78 2.68
CA PHE A 70 13.07 -2.58 1.50
C PHE A 70 14.46 -2.01 1.86
N SER A 71 14.49 -0.97 2.71
CA SER A 71 15.73 -0.33 3.18
C SER A 71 16.56 -1.18 4.14
N GLN A 72 15.95 -2.18 4.77
CA GLN A 72 16.61 -3.09 5.71
C GLN A 72 17.00 -4.43 5.08
N ALA A 73 16.84 -4.59 3.76
CA ALA A 73 17.09 -5.84 3.05
C ALA A 73 16.44 -7.05 3.74
N SER A 74 15.17 -6.89 4.14
CA SER A 74 14.41 -7.90 4.88
C SER A 74 13.89 -9.01 3.96
N ILE A 75 13.54 -10.16 4.56
CA ILE A 75 12.79 -11.25 3.89
C ILE A 75 11.48 -10.72 3.26
N PHE A 76 10.93 -9.61 3.76
CA PHE A 76 9.75 -8.93 3.22
C PHE A 76 10.09 -7.69 2.39
N ALA A 77 11.28 -7.59 1.81
CA ALA A 77 11.72 -6.40 1.07
C ALA A 77 10.77 -5.98 -0.07
N LEU A 78 10.19 -6.93 -0.80
CA LEU A 78 9.18 -6.66 -1.84
C LEU A 78 7.76 -6.44 -1.25
N GLY A 79 7.56 -6.80 0.02
CA GLY A 79 6.33 -6.66 0.77
C GLY A 79 5.11 -7.25 0.05
N ILE A 80 4.05 -6.44 -0.08
CA ILE A 80 2.82 -6.81 -0.76
C ILE A 80 2.76 -6.30 -2.21
N MET A 81 3.83 -5.64 -2.70
CA MET A 81 3.85 -4.99 -4.01
C MET A 81 3.63 -5.95 -5.18
N PRO A 82 4.26 -7.13 -5.25
CA PRO A 82 4.03 -8.07 -6.34
C PRO A 82 2.57 -8.53 -6.41
N TYR A 83 1.89 -8.63 -5.25
CA TYR A 83 0.47 -8.96 -5.19
C TYR A 83 -0.41 -7.83 -5.70
N ILE A 84 -0.09 -6.57 -5.33
CA ILE A 84 -0.78 -5.39 -5.86
C ILE A 84 -0.68 -5.38 -7.39
N SER A 85 0.53 -5.55 -7.94
CA SER A 85 0.75 -5.61 -9.39
C SER A 85 -0.06 -6.75 -10.03
N ALA A 86 -0.06 -7.94 -9.44
CA ALA A 86 -0.87 -9.05 -9.93
C ALA A 86 -2.37 -8.72 -9.92
N SER A 87 -2.87 -8.10 -8.85
CA SER A 87 -4.29 -7.71 -8.73
C SER A 87 -4.70 -6.69 -9.80
N ILE A 88 -3.81 -5.74 -10.11
CA ILE A 88 -4.05 -4.72 -11.14
C ILE A 88 -4.13 -5.39 -12.51
N VAL A 89 -3.18 -6.27 -12.82
CA VAL A 89 -3.19 -7.02 -14.09
C VAL A 89 -4.51 -7.78 -14.24
N ILE A 90 -4.96 -8.48 -13.19
CA ILE A 90 -6.23 -9.23 -13.23
C ILE A 90 -7.45 -8.31 -13.34
N GLN A 91 -7.40 -7.12 -12.73
CA GLN A 91 -8.48 -6.14 -12.82
C GLN A 91 -8.57 -5.49 -14.21
N LEU A 92 -7.42 -5.21 -14.84
CA LEU A 92 -7.32 -4.76 -16.23
C LEU A 92 -7.77 -5.85 -17.21
N LEU A 93 -7.33 -7.10 -17.02
CA LEU A 93 -7.81 -8.25 -17.79
C LEU A 93 -9.32 -8.47 -17.60
N GLY A 94 -9.84 -8.17 -16.41
CA GLY A 94 -11.26 -8.12 -16.12
C GLY A 94 -12.01 -7.13 -17.00
N MET A 95 -11.42 -6.00 -17.37
CA MET A 95 -12.08 -5.06 -18.28
C MET A 95 -11.91 -5.45 -19.75
N ALA A 96 -10.75 -5.99 -20.12
CA ALA A 96 -10.41 -6.31 -21.51
C ALA A 96 -10.95 -7.66 -22.01
N ILE A 97 -11.03 -8.69 -21.15
CA ILE A 97 -11.32 -10.06 -21.55
C ILE A 97 -12.67 -10.54 -20.96
N PRO A 98 -13.64 -10.96 -21.80
CA PRO A 98 -14.96 -11.40 -21.35
C PRO A 98 -14.95 -12.59 -20.38
N TYR A 99 -13.93 -13.45 -20.43
CA TYR A 99 -13.75 -14.56 -19.49
C TYR A 99 -13.63 -14.09 -18.04
N PHE A 100 -12.76 -13.10 -17.80
CA PHE A 100 -12.58 -12.53 -16.46
C PHE A 100 -13.80 -11.71 -16.03
N GLN A 101 -14.50 -11.05 -16.96
CA GLN A 101 -15.79 -10.40 -16.66
C GLN A 101 -16.85 -11.39 -16.17
N LYS A 102 -16.97 -12.56 -16.82
CA LYS A 102 -17.91 -13.61 -16.41
C LYS A 102 -17.56 -14.14 -15.02
N LEU A 103 -16.27 -14.42 -14.77
CA LEU A 103 -15.78 -14.82 -13.45
C LEU A 103 -16.09 -13.80 -12.35
N GLN A 104 -16.00 -12.50 -12.64
CA GLN A 104 -16.38 -11.47 -11.67
C GLN A 104 -17.89 -11.46 -11.37
N LYS A 105 -18.72 -11.90 -12.33
CA LYS A 105 -20.18 -11.97 -12.22
C LYS A 105 -20.69 -13.28 -11.60
N GLU A 106 -19.87 -14.33 -11.54
CA GLU A 106 -20.20 -15.64 -10.95
C GLU A 106 -20.30 -15.63 -9.40
N GLY A 107 -20.10 -14.47 -8.75
CA GLY A 107 -20.26 -14.33 -7.30
C GLY A 107 -19.04 -14.80 -6.51
N GLU A 108 -19.27 -15.49 -5.39
CA GLU A 108 -18.17 -15.90 -4.48
C GLU A 108 -17.23 -16.94 -5.10
N SER A 109 -17.76 -17.91 -5.86
CA SER A 109 -16.96 -18.94 -6.52
C SER A 109 -15.99 -18.34 -7.53
N GLY A 110 -16.49 -17.40 -8.35
CA GLY A 110 -15.70 -16.66 -9.32
C GLY A 110 -14.63 -15.78 -8.67
N ARG A 111 -14.97 -15.07 -7.59
CA ARG A 111 -14.00 -14.29 -6.80
C ARG A 111 -12.87 -15.16 -6.21
N ARG A 112 -13.18 -16.35 -5.70
CA ARG A 112 -12.14 -17.29 -5.21
C ARG A 112 -11.21 -17.73 -6.34
N LYS A 113 -11.75 -18.00 -7.53
CA LYS A 113 -10.94 -18.40 -8.68
C LYS A 113 -10.04 -17.26 -9.18
N ILE A 114 -10.57 -16.03 -9.24
CA ILE A 114 -9.79 -14.82 -9.52
C ILE A 114 -8.65 -14.68 -8.50
N ASN A 115 -8.94 -14.81 -7.20
CA ASN A 115 -7.91 -14.73 -6.17
C ASN A 115 -6.82 -15.78 -6.33
N ASN A 116 -7.18 -17.03 -6.67
CA ASN A 116 -6.18 -18.07 -6.95
C ASN A 116 -5.30 -17.72 -8.15
N ILE A 117 -5.88 -17.18 -9.23
CA ILE A 117 -5.11 -16.72 -10.40
C ILE A 117 -4.17 -15.58 -9.99
N THR A 118 -4.66 -14.61 -9.20
CA THR A 118 -3.83 -13.51 -8.67
C THR A 118 -2.67 -14.05 -7.82
N ARG A 119 -2.87 -15.09 -7.01
CA ARG A 119 -1.80 -15.73 -6.22
C ARG A 119 -0.72 -16.34 -7.12
N TYR A 120 -1.11 -17.10 -8.15
CA TYR A 120 -0.14 -17.68 -9.09
C TYR A 120 0.62 -16.60 -9.87
N LEU A 121 -0.09 -15.55 -10.30
CA LEU A 121 0.52 -14.42 -10.97
C LEU A 121 1.50 -13.66 -10.04
N THR A 122 1.16 -13.55 -8.76
CA THR A 122 2.04 -12.94 -7.75
C THR A 122 3.36 -13.69 -7.66
N ILE A 123 3.34 -15.03 -7.62
CA ILE A 123 4.56 -15.85 -7.59
C ILE A 123 5.42 -15.58 -8.83
N LEU A 124 4.79 -15.55 -10.01
CA LEU A 124 5.49 -15.32 -11.28
C LEU A 124 6.12 -13.92 -11.33
N ILE A 125 5.37 -12.89 -10.94
CA ILE A 125 5.88 -11.50 -10.87
C ILE A 125 7.02 -11.41 -9.86
N THR A 126 6.87 -12.01 -8.68
CA THR A 126 7.91 -11.98 -7.63
C THR A 126 9.17 -12.69 -8.10
N ALA A 127 9.04 -13.82 -8.79
CA ALA A 127 10.17 -14.55 -9.35
C ALA A 127 10.92 -13.73 -10.41
N GLY A 128 10.21 -12.87 -11.18
CA GLY A 128 10.84 -11.93 -12.11
C GLY A 128 11.45 -10.69 -11.44
N GLN A 129 10.83 -10.17 -10.38
CA GLN A 129 11.28 -8.97 -9.68
C GLN A 129 12.42 -9.24 -8.67
N ALA A 130 12.47 -10.43 -8.05
CA ALA A 130 13.47 -10.77 -7.05
C ALA A 130 14.92 -10.67 -7.57
N PRO A 131 15.27 -11.15 -8.78
CA PRO A 131 16.59 -10.94 -9.36
C PRO A 131 16.95 -9.46 -9.53
N GLY A 132 15.98 -8.61 -9.93
CA GLY A 132 16.19 -7.17 -10.04
C GLY A 132 16.52 -6.51 -8.73
N TYR A 133 15.81 -6.88 -7.67
CA TYR A 133 16.09 -6.39 -6.33
C TYR A 133 17.48 -6.84 -5.85
N ILE A 134 17.84 -8.10 -6.06
CA ILE A 134 19.16 -8.63 -5.69
C ILE A 134 20.29 -7.94 -6.47
N ALA A 135 20.08 -7.66 -7.76
CA ALA A 135 21.04 -6.92 -8.58
C ALA A 135 21.22 -5.48 -8.06
N ASN A 136 20.13 -4.80 -7.71
CA ASN A 136 20.17 -3.47 -7.11
C ASN A 136 20.88 -3.46 -5.75
N LEU A 137 20.64 -4.48 -4.90
CA LEU A 137 21.37 -4.66 -3.65
C LEU A 137 22.88 -4.82 -3.88
N LYS A 138 23.29 -5.65 -4.84
CA LYS A 138 24.71 -5.85 -5.18
C LYS A 138 25.38 -4.61 -5.76
N ALA A 139 24.64 -3.81 -6.52
CA ALA A 139 25.17 -2.56 -7.08
C ALA A 139 25.34 -1.47 -6.03
N THR A 140 24.52 -1.48 -4.98
CA THR A 140 24.48 -0.41 -3.97
C THR A 140 25.28 -0.73 -2.71
N LEU A 141 25.38 -2.01 -2.34
CA LEU A 141 26.11 -2.45 -1.16
C LEU A 141 27.56 -2.84 -1.49
N PRO A 142 28.51 -2.55 -0.61
CA PRO A 142 29.90 -3.00 -0.78
C PRO A 142 29.99 -4.54 -0.73
N GLU A 143 30.98 -5.12 -1.40
CA GLU A 143 31.18 -6.58 -1.43
C GLU A 143 31.34 -7.19 -0.02
N SER A 144 31.86 -6.41 0.94
CA SER A 144 31.98 -6.77 2.36
C SER A 144 30.65 -6.97 3.09
N ALA A 145 29.54 -6.52 2.51
CA ALA A 145 28.21 -6.72 3.08
C ALA A 145 27.68 -8.14 2.79
N PHE A 146 28.28 -8.87 1.84
CA PHE A 146 27.84 -10.20 1.44
C PHE A 146 28.67 -11.28 2.13
N LEU A 147 28.04 -11.98 3.09
CA LEU A 147 28.68 -13.03 3.89
C LEU A 147 28.64 -14.42 3.22
N LEU A 148 27.88 -14.56 2.13
CA LEU A 148 27.67 -15.82 1.42
C LEU A 148 28.25 -15.77 -0.01
N PRO A 149 28.69 -16.93 -0.55
CA PRO A 149 29.10 -17.02 -1.95
C PRO A 149 27.99 -16.55 -2.90
N ALA A 150 28.38 -15.84 -3.96
CA ALA A 150 27.46 -15.15 -4.86
C ALA A 150 26.31 -16.02 -5.41
N GLY A 151 26.59 -17.28 -5.77
CA GLY A 151 25.57 -18.20 -6.29
C GLY A 151 24.61 -18.73 -5.22
N ALA A 152 25.13 -19.06 -4.04
CA ALA A 152 24.31 -19.53 -2.91
C ALA A 152 23.38 -18.42 -2.40
N PHE A 153 23.91 -17.20 -2.29
CA PHE A 153 23.15 -16.01 -1.91
C PHE A 153 22.02 -15.70 -2.90
N TRP A 154 22.28 -15.78 -4.21
CA TRP A 154 21.26 -15.52 -5.24
C TRP A 154 20.09 -16.50 -5.14
N PHE A 155 20.38 -17.80 -5.08
CA PHE A 155 19.35 -18.82 -5.03
C PHE A 155 18.55 -18.76 -3.72
N SER A 156 19.22 -18.62 -2.57
CA SER A 156 18.56 -18.52 -1.28
C SER A 156 17.69 -17.26 -1.17
N SER A 157 18.20 -16.12 -1.65
CA SER A 157 17.48 -14.85 -1.60
C SER A 157 16.23 -14.85 -2.49
N ILE A 158 16.29 -15.41 -3.69
CA ILE A 158 15.10 -15.51 -4.57
C ILE A 158 14.01 -16.34 -3.88
N ILE A 159 14.36 -17.51 -3.34
CA ILE A 159 13.40 -18.37 -2.64
C ILE A 159 12.81 -17.64 -1.43
N LEU A 160 13.65 -16.99 -0.62
CA LEU A 160 13.20 -16.27 0.58
C LEU A 160 12.31 -15.08 0.23
N LEU A 161 12.61 -14.32 -0.82
CA LEU A 161 11.78 -13.20 -1.26
C LEU A 161 10.43 -13.67 -1.80
N VAL A 162 10.41 -14.77 -2.55
CA VAL A 162 9.17 -15.39 -3.04
C VAL A 162 8.33 -15.91 -1.87
N THR A 163 8.94 -16.70 -0.98
CA THR A 163 8.26 -17.22 0.23
C THR A 163 7.81 -16.10 1.15
N GLY A 164 8.62 -15.07 1.34
CA GLY A 164 8.31 -13.90 2.15
C GLY A 164 7.11 -13.13 1.61
N THR A 165 7.08 -12.84 0.31
CA THR A 165 5.95 -12.18 -0.35
C THR A 165 4.67 -13.02 -0.26
N MET A 166 4.77 -14.33 -0.47
CA MET A 166 3.64 -15.27 -0.32
C MET A 166 3.11 -15.28 1.12
N PHE A 167 4.00 -15.23 2.10
CA PHE A 167 3.64 -15.17 3.50
C PHE A 167 2.94 -13.84 3.84
N VAL A 168 3.44 -12.70 3.37
CA VAL A 168 2.80 -11.39 3.57
C VAL A 168 1.40 -11.36 2.95
N MET A 169 1.24 -11.89 1.74
CA MET A 169 -0.08 -12.04 1.11
C MET A 169 -1.01 -12.91 1.96
N TRP A 170 -0.53 -14.06 2.45
CA TRP A 170 -1.31 -14.93 3.30
C TRP A 170 -1.74 -14.24 4.61
N LEU A 171 -0.86 -13.43 5.22
CA LEU A 171 -1.21 -12.61 6.38
C LEU A 171 -2.32 -11.60 6.04
N GLY A 172 -2.24 -10.94 4.89
CA GLY A 172 -3.27 -10.00 4.42
C GLY A 172 -4.63 -10.67 4.18
N GLU A 173 -4.64 -11.86 3.59
CA GLU A 173 -5.87 -12.63 3.42
C GLU A 173 -6.44 -13.10 4.77
N LYS A 174 -5.59 -13.51 5.71
CA LYS A 174 -6.04 -13.89 7.06
C LYS A 174 -6.65 -12.74 7.85
N ILE A 175 -6.11 -11.53 7.71
CA ILE A 175 -6.75 -10.33 8.28
C ILE A 175 -8.10 -10.08 7.62
N THR A 176 -8.23 -10.29 6.31
CA THR A 176 -9.51 -10.09 5.61
C THR A 176 -10.58 -11.09 6.05
N ASP A 177 -10.20 -12.36 6.25
CA ASP A 177 -11.14 -13.42 6.66
C ASP A 177 -11.54 -13.33 8.13
N ARG A 178 -10.55 -13.16 9.03
CA ARG A 178 -10.73 -13.27 10.49
C ARG A 178 -10.55 -11.97 11.25
N GLY A 179 -10.11 -10.91 10.58
CA GLY A 179 -9.86 -9.62 11.19
C GLY A 179 -10.95 -8.60 10.85
N ILE A 180 -10.51 -7.34 10.76
CA ILE A 180 -11.34 -6.19 10.41
C ILE A 180 -10.90 -5.60 9.07
N GLY A 181 -11.86 -5.22 8.22
CA GLY A 181 -11.57 -4.51 6.97
C GLY A 181 -10.82 -5.33 5.91
N ASN A 182 -10.07 -4.64 5.05
CA ASN A 182 -9.23 -5.25 4.02
C ASN A 182 -7.80 -5.38 4.56
N GLY A 183 -7.33 -6.61 4.71
CA GLY A 183 -6.03 -6.89 5.31
C GLY A 183 -4.84 -6.37 4.52
N ILE A 184 -4.91 -6.37 3.19
CA ILE A 184 -3.84 -5.82 2.34
C ILE A 184 -3.72 -4.31 2.57
N SER A 185 -4.84 -3.60 2.60
CA SER A 185 -4.86 -2.15 2.88
C SER A 185 -4.35 -1.85 4.29
N LEU A 186 -4.66 -2.69 5.27
CA LEU A 186 -4.18 -2.53 6.65
C LEU A 186 -2.67 -2.79 6.79
N ILE A 187 -2.10 -3.74 6.05
CA ILE A 187 -0.65 -3.98 6.04
C ILE A 187 0.08 -2.74 5.50
N ILE A 188 -0.38 -2.17 4.38
CA ILE A 188 0.19 -0.96 3.79
C ILE A 188 0.05 0.23 4.75
N MET A 189 -1.15 0.43 5.29
CA MET A 189 -1.42 1.50 6.26
C MET A 189 -0.51 1.39 7.49
N ALA A 190 -0.35 0.19 8.05
CA ALA A 190 0.53 -0.04 9.18
C ALA A 190 2.01 0.23 8.82
N GLY A 191 2.44 -0.12 7.61
CA GLY A 191 3.77 0.21 7.10
C GLY A 191 4.03 1.71 7.04
N ILE A 192 3.10 2.47 6.43
CA ILE A 192 3.20 3.94 6.33
C ILE A 192 3.20 4.59 7.72
N ILE A 193 2.26 4.20 8.59
CA ILE A 193 2.14 4.75 9.94
C ILE A 193 3.38 4.44 10.79
N ALA A 194 4.04 3.29 10.57
CA ALA A 194 5.23 2.93 11.31
C ALA A 194 6.44 3.83 11.00
N GLY A 195 6.51 4.43 9.81
CA GLY A 195 7.58 5.38 9.44
C GLY A 195 7.36 6.80 9.95
N LEU A 196 6.09 7.22 10.08
CA LEU A 196 5.71 8.59 10.43
C LEU A 196 6.34 9.12 11.73
N PRO A 197 6.41 8.36 12.85
CA PRO A 197 7.05 8.84 14.08
C PRO A 197 8.54 9.17 13.90
N GLN A 198 9.26 8.36 13.13
CA GLN A 198 10.68 8.58 12.87
C GLN A 198 10.88 9.80 11.98
N SER A 199 10.08 9.95 10.92
CA SER A 199 10.15 11.12 10.03
C SER A 199 9.84 12.42 10.77
N LEU A 200 8.81 12.43 11.63
CA LEU A 200 8.50 13.62 12.46
C LEU A 200 9.62 13.95 13.45
N MET A 201 10.28 12.95 14.03
CA MET A 201 11.41 13.17 14.93
C MET A 201 12.64 13.71 14.18
N GLN A 202 12.93 13.16 13.00
CA GLN A 202 14.02 13.64 12.14
C GLN A 202 13.78 15.10 11.73
N GLU A 203 12.55 15.44 11.34
CA GLU A 203 12.18 16.80 10.97
C GLU A 203 12.20 17.76 12.17
N PHE A 204 11.79 17.29 13.35
CA PHE A 204 11.89 18.09 14.56
C PHE A 204 13.35 18.39 14.94
N VAL A 205 14.25 17.42 14.79
CA VAL A 205 15.69 17.59 15.04
C VAL A 205 16.34 18.48 13.99
N SER A 206 15.96 18.36 12.71
CA SER A 206 16.46 19.24 11.63
C SER A 206 16.02 20.68 11.84
N ALA A 207 14.78 20.90 12.30
CA ALA A 207 14.23 22.21 12.62
C ALA A 207 14.84 22.87 13.88
N LEU A 208 15.36 22.06 14.81
CA LEU A 208 16.13 22.52 15.97
C LEU A 208 17.60 22.84 15.61
N GLY A 209 18.13 22.23 14.56
CA GLY A 209 19.46 22.52 14.01
C GLY A 209 19.50 23.84 13.24
N SER A 210 20.71 24.39 13.05
CA SER A 210 20.94 25.66 12.32
C SER A 210 20.69 25.60 10.80
N THR A 211 20.29 24.44 10.27
CA THR A 211 20.15 24.18 8.82
C THR A 211 18.69 24.16 8.33
N GLY A 212 17.71 23.99 9.23
CA GLY A 212 16.32 23.72 8.85
C GLY A 212 15.35 24.83 9.24
N GLY A 213 15.43 26.01 8.59
CA GLY A 213 14.33 27.00 8.57
C GLY A 213 13.81 27.61 9.89
N GLY A 214 14.30 27.14 11.04
CA GLY A 214 13.78 27.42 12.38
C GLY A 214 12.44 26.74 12.69
N LEU A 215 12.08 26.75 13.98
CA LEU A 215 10.80 26.23 14.50
C LEU A 215 9.55 26.80 13.80
N VAL A 216 9.65 27.97 13.17
CA VAL A 216 8.56 28.61 12.44
C VAL A 216 8.19 27.83 11.17
N ILE A 217 9.17 27.35 10.39
CA ILE A 217 8.90 26.56 9.17
C ILE A 217 8.28 25.22 9.53
N PHE A 218 8.78 24.54 10.58
CA PHE A 218 8.19 23.31 11.10
C PHE A 218 6.72 23.48 11.53
N MET A 219 6.39 24.58 12.22
CA MET A 219 4.99 24.86 12.59
C MET A 219 4.09 25.08 11.38
N VAL A 220 4.57 25.76 10.34
CA VAL A 220 3.82 25.97 9.10
C VAL A 220 3.57 24.64 8.38
N GLU A 221 4.56 23.76 8.34
CA GLU A 221 4.43 22.44 7.72
C GLU A 221 3.41 21.55 8.44
N ILE A 222 3.47 21.47 9.78
CA ILE A 222 2.47 20.72 10.57
C ILE A 222 1.06 21.30 10.35
N LEU A 223 0.93 22.63 10.29
CA LEU A 223 -0.36 23.26 10.01
C LEU A 223 -0.88 22.88 8.62
N ALA A 224 -0.01 22.88 7.61
CA ALA A 224 -0.35 22.45 6.26
C ALA A 224 -0.79 20.97 6.24
N LEU A 225 -0.07 20.07 6.92
CA LEU A 225 -0.44 18.65 7.05
C LEU A 225 -1.83 18.49 7.68
N LEU A 226 -2.12 19.22 8.76
CA LEU A 226 -3.45 19.20 9.41
C LEU A 226 -4.56 19.68 8.49
N ILE A 227 -4.30 20.73 7.69
CA ILE A 227 -5.26 21.25 6.70
C ILE A 227 -5.54 20.17 5.64
N VAL A 228 -4.51 19.51 5.11
CA VAL A 228 -4.66 18.43 4.12
C VAL A 228 -5.47 17.26 4.69
N ILE A 229 -5.20 16.85 5.93
CA ILE A 229 -5.97 15.80 6.62
C ILE A 229 -7.44 16.24 6.77
N MET A 230 -7.69 17.47 7.20
CA MET A 230 -9.05 18.00 7.38
C MET A 230 -9.82 18.04 6.06
N ILE A 231 -9.21 18.54 4.99
CA ILE A 231 -9.82 18.58 3.65
C ILE A 231 -10.14 17.16 3.17
N THR A 232 -9.21 16.23 3.35
CA THR A 232 -9.38 14.82 2.96
C THR A 232 -10.56 14.18 3.71
N ILE A 233 -10.67 14.42 5.03
CA ILE A 233 -11.79 13.92 5.84
C ILE A 233 -13.12 14.53 5.37
N LEU A 234 -13.16 15.83 5.09
CA LEU A 234 -14.36 16.51 4.59
C LEU A 234 -14.82 15.92 3.24
N LEU A 235 -13.87 15.63 2.35
CA LEU A 235 -14.17 15.06 1.03
C LEU A 235 -14.68 13.61 1.15
N ILE A 236 -14.07 12.79 2.01
CA ILE A 236 -14.49 11.40 2.25
C ILE A 236 -15.86 11.32 2.95
N GLN A 237 -16.15 12.23 3.90
CA GLN A 237 -17.44 12.30 4.59
C GLN A 237 -18.53 13.00 3.75
N GLY A 238 -18.13 13.72 2.70
CA GLY A 238 -19.02 14.35 1.73
C GLY A 238 -19.94 13.32 1.09
N THR A 239 -21.24 13.45 1.32
CA THR A 239 -22.27 12.59 0.72
C THR A 239 -23.36 13.45 0.09
N ARG A 240 -23.65 13.17 -1.18
CA ARG A 240 -24.80 13.71 -1.89
C ARG A 240 -26.02 12.85 -1.54
N ARG A 241 -27.02 13.45 -0.90
CA ARG A 241 -28.26 12.77 -0.51
C ARG A 241 -29.26 12.86 -1.66
N ILE A 242 -29.54 11.75 -2.34
CA ILE A 242 -30.59 11.68 -3.36
C ILE A 242 -31.88 11.20 -2.69
N PRO A 243 -32.96 12.00 -2.68
CA PRO A 243 -34.23 11.59 -2.06
C PRO A 243 -34.87 10.46 -2.87
N VAL A 244 -35.30 9.40 -2.18
CA VAL A 244 -36.02 8.27 -2.77
C VAL A 244 -37.34 8.10 -2.02
N GLN A 245 -38.40 7.86 -2.78
CA GLN A 245 -39.72 7.58 -2.24
C GLN A 245 -39.96 6.08 -2.34
N TYR A 246 -40.03 5.40 -1.20
CA TYR A 246 -40.46 4.01 -1.16
C TYR A 246 -41.97 3.94 -1.39
N ALA A 247 -42.40 2.96 -2.18
CA ALA A 247 -43.80 2.75 -2.49
C ALA A 247 -44.60 2.58 -1.18
N LYS A 248 -45.60 3.42 -1.02
CA LYS A 248 -46.47 3.45 0.15
C LYS A 248 -47.58 2.43 -0.02
N ARG A 249 -47.78 1.56 0.98
CA ARG A 249 -48.99 0.73 1.03
C ARG A 249 -50.09 1.52 1.71
N VAL A 250 -51.09 1.97 0.94
CA VAL A 250 -52.29 2.59 1.49
C VAL A 250 -53.24 1.46 1.90
N VAL A 251 -53.58 1.37 3.19
CA VAL A 251 -54.60 0.44 3.70
C VAL A 251 -55.71 1.28 4.33
N GLY A 252 -56.87 1.32 3.68
CA GLY A 252 -58.01 2.17 4.08
C GLY A 252 -57.76 3.67 3.85
N ASN A 253 -58.36 4.53 4.68
CA ASN A 253 -58.26 6.00 4.58
C ASN A 253 -57.05 6.60 5.34
N LYS A 254 -56.16 5.74 5.87
CA LYS A 254 -54.98 6.16 6.63
C LYS A 254 -53.70 5.82 5.89
N GLN A 255 -52.94 6.87 5.61
CA GLN A 255 -51.68 6.80 4.88
C GLN A 255 -50.55 6.38 5.85
N TYR A 256 -50.32 5.08 6.07
CA TYR A 256 -49.20 4.60 6.89
C TYR A 256 -47.89 4.47 6.09
N GLY A 257 -46.79 4.98 6.64
CA GLY A 257 -45.45 4.86 6.05
C GLY A 257 -45.16 5.90 4.95
N GLY A 258 -43.89 6.28 4.83
CA GLY A 258 -43.46 7.38 3.96
C GLY A 258 -42.40 8.26 4.61
N VAL A 259 -41.48 7.66 5.39
CA VAL A 259 -40.28 8.40 5.78
C VAL A 259 -39.51 8.64 4.49
N ARG A 260 -39.30 9.92 4.15
CA ARG A 260 -38.40 10.30 3.07
C ARG A 260 -37.03 9.70 3.40
N GLN A 261 -36.64 8.67 2.68
CA GLN A 261 -35.32 8.08 2.80
C GLN A 261 -34.46 8.62 1.67
N PHE A 262 -33.16 8.75 1.90
CA PHE A 262 -32.22 9.17 0.89
C PHE A 262 -31.20 8.07 0.67
N ILE A 263 -30.75 7.94 -0.58
CA ILE A 263 -29.57 7.15 -0.89
C ILE A 263 -28.36 8.10 -0.79
N PRO A 264 -27.42 7.85 0.14
CA PRO A 264 -26.19 8.64 0.22
C PRO A 264 -25.23 8.18 -0.89
N LEU A 265 -24.97 9.05 -1.86
CA LEU A 265 -23.87 8.87 -2.80
C LEU A 265 -22.63 9.57 -2.24
N LYS A 266 -21.59 8.81 -1.92
CA LYS A 266 -20.30 9.37 -1.50
C LYS A 266 -19.63 10.08 -2.68
N VAL A 267 -18.89 11.16 -2.40
CA VAL A 267 -18.09 11.86 -3.41
C VAL A 267 -16.98 10.97 -3.96
N ASN A 268 -16.32 10.18 -3.08
CA ASN A 268 -15.36 9.15 -3.46
C ASN A 268 -15.85 7.79 -2.95
N ALA A 269 -16.18 6.88 -3.88
CA ALA A 269 -16.60 5.52 -3.57
C ALA A 269 -15.44 4.51 -3.55
N ALA A 270 -14.34 4.82 -4.25
CA ALA A 270 -13.22 3.91 -4.50
C ALA A 270 -12.18 3.90 -3.38
N GLY A 271 -12.18 4.91 -2.50
CA GLY A 271 -11.32 4.95 -1.31
C GLY A 271 -9.85 5.08 -1.66
N VAL A 272 -9.00 4.21 -1.08
CA VAL A 272 -7.53 4.28 -1.20
C VAL A 272 -6.98 3.43 -2.36
N MET A 273 -7.76 2.47 -2.88
CA MET A 273 -7.30 1.55 -3.94
C MET A 273 -6.82 2.25 -5.22
N PRO A 274 -7.53 3.26 -5.78
CA PRO A 274 -7.09 3.96 -6.99
C PRO A 274 -5.70 4.58 -6.86
N ILE A 275 -5.39 5.17 -5.70
CA ILE A 275 -4.10 5.82 -5.44
C ILE A 275 -2.98 4.78 -5.44
N ILE A 276 -3.22 3.63 -4.79
CA ILE A 276 -2.26 2.52 -4.76
C ILE A 276 -2.03 1.97 -6.18
N PHE A 277 -3.10 1.86 -6.98
CA PHE A 277 -3.00 1.34 -8.35
C PHE A 277 -2.29 2.30 -9.29
N ALA A 278 -2.58 3.60 -9.21
CA ALA A 278 -1.85 4.64 -9.93
C ALA A 278 -0.36 4.57 -9.60
N GLN A 279 -0.01 4.49 -8.31
CA GLN A 279 1.38 4.38 -7.88
C GLN A 279 2.06 3.10 -8.38
N ALA A 280 1.36 1.97 -8.31
CA ALA A 280 1.87 0.69 -8.78
C ALA A 280 2.22 0.70 -10.28
N ILE A 281 1.40 1.35 -11.10
CA ILE A 281 1.65 1.51 -12.54
C ILE A 281 2.86 2.42 -12.79
N MET A 282 3.02 3.47 -11.99
CA MET A 282 4.20 4.35 -12.09
C MET A 282 5.51 3.60 -11.82
N PHE A 283 5.50 2.52 -11.02
CA PHE A 283 6.71 1.71 -10.80
C PHE A 283 7.10 0.84 -12.01
N VAL A 284 6.15 0.43 -12.86
CA VAL A 284 6.42 -0.55 -13.94
C VAL A 284 7.46 -0.03 -14.94
N PRO A 285 7.33 1.17 -15.55
CA PRO A 285 8.32 1.69 -16.48
C PRO A 285 9.71 1.80 -15.85
N ILE A 286 9.79 2.18 -14.58
CA ILE A 286 11.06 2.43 -13.89
C ILE A 286 11.79 1.13 -13.59
N THR A 287 11.04 0.08 -13.21
CA THR A 287 11.65 -1.25 -13.11
C THR A 287 12.18 -1.74 -14.45
N LEU A 288 11.46 -1.52 -15.56
CA LEU A 288 11.89 -1.94 -16.90
C LEU A 288 13.11 -1.16 -17.40
N VAL A 289 13.19 0.15 -17.12
CA VAL A 289 14.35 0.97 -17.51
C VAL A 289 15.57 0.59 -16.68
N GLY A 290 15.40 0.22 -15.41
CA GLY A 290 16.50 -0.30 -14.59
C GLY A 290 17.16 -1.58 -15.13
N PHE A 291 16.52 -2.27 -16.09
CA PHE A 291 17.08 -3.44 -16.79
C PHE A 291 17.54 -3.15 -18.24
N SER A 292 17.38 -1.93 -18.75
CA SER A 292 17.70 -1.59 -20.15
C SER A 292 18.67 -0.40 -20.25
N ASP A 293 19.85 -0.63 -20.83
CA ASP A 293 20.89 0.38 -21.08
C ASP A 293 20.61 1.30 -22.28
N SER A 294 19.36 1.40 -22.75
CA SER A 294 19.05 2.22 -23.93
C SER A 294 18.88 3.70 -23.58
N GLU A 295 19.64 4.58 -24.25
CA GLU A 295 19.66 6.04 -24.03
C GLU A 295 18.26 6.69 -24.15
N SER A 296 17.41 6.19 -25.04
CA SER A 296 16.04 6.70 -25.23
C SER A 296 15.10 6.36 -24.07
N LEU A 297 15.31 5.22 -23.41
CA LEU A 297 14.54 4.83 -22.22
C LEU A 297 15.03 5.57 -20.97
N GLN A 298 16.31 5.95 -20.91
CA GLN A 298 16.86 6.74 -19.80
C GLN A 298 16.28 8.15 -19.74
N GLY A 299 16.02 8.80 -20.88
CA GLY A 299 15.36 10.12 -20.91
C GLY A 299 13.91 10.09 -20.39
N ILE A 300 13.17 9.04 -20.73
CA ILE A 300 11.81 8.81 -20.21
C ILE A 300 11.85 8.45 -18.72
N ALA A 301 12.82 7.65 -18.28
CA ALA A 301 13.00 7.33 -16.88
C ALA A 301 13.37 8.57 -16.06
N ALA A 302 14.27 9.43 -16.52
CA ALA A 302 14.66 10.65 -15.80
C ALA A 302 13.44 11.54 -15.49
N VAL A 303 12.54 11.69 -16.46
CA VAL A 303 11.29 12.45 -16.31
C VAL A 303 10.29 11.76 -15.38
N LEU A 304 10.25 10.42 -15.36
CA LEU A 304 9.36 9.64 -14.49
C LEU A 304 9.94 9.35 -13.10
N THR A 305 11.24 9.51 -12.89
CA THR A 305 11.90 9.36 -11.58
C THR A 305 11.93 10.67 -10.80
N ASP A 306 11.79 11.81 -11.48
CA ASP A 306 11.71 13.11 -10.84
C ASP A 306 10.33 13.31 -10.19
N PHE A 307 10.25 13.02 -8.89
CA PHE A 307 9.04 13.17 -8.08
C PHE A 307 8.56 14.64 -8.00
N GLY A 308 9.49 15.60 -8.09
CA GLY A 308 9.17 17.04 -8.13
C GLY A 308 8.77 17.53 -9.52
N GLY A 309 9.02 16.73 -10.55
CA GLY A 309 8.77 17.06 -11.94
C GLY A 309 7.28 17.26 -12.24
N PHE A 310 6.99 18.24 -13.09
CA PHE A 310 5.62 18.51 -13.55
C PHE A 310 5.01 17.28 -14.25
N TRP A 311 5.78 16.61 -15.10
CA TRP A 311 5.31 15.47 -15.89
C TRP A 311 4.97 14.24 -15.04
N TYR A 312 5.77 13.95 -14.02
CA TYR A 312 5.47 12.89 -13.05
C TYR A 312 4.14 13.16 -12.35
N ASN A 313 3.99 14.36 -11.76
CA ASN A 313 2.80 14.73 -11.02
C ASN A 313 1.55 14.83 -11.92
N PHE A 314 1.69 15.31 -13.15
CA PHE A 314 0.61 15.35 -14.12
C PHE A 314 0.15 13.95 -14.52
N LEU A 315 1.07 13.05 -14.86
CA LEU A 315 0.74 11.66 -15.20
C LEU A 315 0.10 10.94 -14.00
N PHE A 316 0.66 11.14 -12.80
CA PHE A 316 0.14 10.55 -11.57
C PHE A 316 -1.28 11.06 -11.26
N PHE A 317 -1.53 12.35 -11.42
CA PHE A 317 -2.88 12.93 -11.28
C PHE A 317 -3.87 12.32 -12.27
N VAL A 318 -3.49 12.22 -13.56
CA VAL A 318 -4.34 11.61 -14.60
C VAL A 318 -4.66 10.15 -14.25
N LEU A 319 -3.67 9.37 -13.82
CA LEU A 319 -3.87 7.98 -13.41
C LEU A 319 -4.82 7.88 -12.22
N ILE A 320 -4.66 8.71 -11.19
CA ILE A 320 -5.58 8.73 -10.04
C ILE A 320 -7.01 9.00 -10.49
N VAL A 321 -7.22 9.99 -11.36
CA VAL A 321 -8.56 10.34 -11.87
C VAL A 321 -9.16 9.21 -12.71
N VAL A 322 -8.36 8.52 -13.52
CA VAL A 322 -8.83 7.38 -14.34
C VAL A 322 -9.20 6.17 -13.48
N PHE A 323 -8.48 5.93 -12.38
CA PHE A 323 -8.76 4.81 -11.47
C PHE A 323 -9.87 5.09 -10.44
N THR A 324 -10.23 6.36 -10.21
CA THR A 324 -11.25 6.78 -9.22
C THR A 324 -12.65 6.76 -9.82
#